data_AF-A0A0M3I112-F1
#
_entry.id   AF-A0A0M3I112-F1
#
_cell.length_a   1.000
_cell.length_b   1.000
_cell.length_c   1.000
_cell.angle_alpha   90.00
_cell.angle_beta   90.00
_cell.angle_gamma   90.00
#
_symmetry.space_group_name_H-M   'P 1'
#
loop_
_entity.id
_entity.type
_entity.pdbx_description
1 polymer ?
#
loop_
_entity_poly.entity_id
_entity_poly.type
_entity_poly.pdbx_seq_one_letter_code
_entity_poly.pdbx_strand_id
1 'polypeptide(L)'
;MIMVIRTAVVFLLVISTAIAAKIPEKDAKKIHLPAAKCTFSVHKEGPQGEQIIGTNLNSELYYKIKCEPERGYCLHVGNCTVSGDGPGQQAYPIIDEDGCTKEPSLFEHVQYEDDFTAGIYNPLPIRFRGSSSAVQFFCVTTFVPSIHGKCERKLCTWNEYSSRYNKEQ
;
A
#
# COMPACT_ATOMS: atom_id res chain seq x y z
N MET A 1 81.58 -0.37 -26.59
CA MET A 1 80.69 -1.14 -27.46
C MET A 1 79.40 -1.38 -26.70
N ILE A 2 78.32 -0.70 -27.14
CA ILE A 2 76.89 -0.96 -26.92
C ILE A 2 76.34 -1.00 -25.48
N MET A 3 75.62 0.10 -25.23
CA MET A 3 74.68 0.46 -24.19
C MET A 3 73.47 -0.50 -24.12
N VAL A 4 73.09 -0.95 -22.92
CA VAL A 4 71.74 -1.48 -22.65
C VAL A 4 71.27 -0.89 -21.32
N ILE A 5 70.59 0.26 -21.39
CA ILE A 5 69.92 0.88 -20.26
C ILE A 5 68.59 0.14 -20.09
N ARG A 6 68.49 -0.70 -19.05
CA ARG A 6 67.20 -1.26 -18.62
C ARG A 6 66.51 -0.22 -17.75
N THR A 7 65.69 0.62 -18.36
CA THR A 7 64.74 1.49 -17.65
C THR A 7 63.69 0.61 -16.97
N ALA A 8 63.82 0.42 -15.66
CA ALA A 8 62.80 -0.20 -14.84
C ALA A 8 61.66 0.81 -14.64
N VAL A 9 60.55 0.60 -15.34
CA VAL A 9 59.30 1.35 -15.12
C VAL A 9 58.66 0.79 -13.85
N VAL A 10 58.79 1.53 -12.74
CA VAL A 10 58.12 1.21 -11.47
C VAL A 10 56.66 1.61 -11.61
N PHE A 11 55.77 0.64 -11.88
CA PHE A 11 54.32 0.83 -11.81
C PHE A 11 53.92 0.94 -10.33
N LEU A 12 53.72 2.17 -9.85
CA LEU A 12 53.09 2.44 -8.56
C LEU A 12 51.59 2.10 -8.67
N LEU A 13 51.21 0.88 -8.31
CA LEU A 13 49.82 0.49 -8.09
C LEU A 13 49.31 1.17 -6.82
N VAL A 14 48.58 2.28 -6.99
CA VAL A 14 47.84 2.92 -5.90
C VAL A 14 46.60 2.08 -5.63
N ILE A 15 46.68 1.18 -4.65
CA ILE A 15 45.52 0.41 -4.18
C ILE A 15 44.70 1.33 -3.28
N SER A 16 43.73 2.02 -3.86
CA SER A 16 42.71 2.75 -3.10
C SER A 16 41.80 1.75 -2.41
N THR A 17 42.14 1.36 -1.18
CA THR A 17 41.21 0.62 -0.31
C THR A 17 40.07 1.57 0.07
N ALA A 18 38.97 1.52 -0.67
CA ALA A 18 37.72 2.11 -0.23
C ALA A 18 37.26 1.35 1.02
N ILE A 19 37.56 1.89 2.20
CA ILE A 19 37.01 1.42 3.46
C ILE A 19 35.52 1.78 3.40
N ALA A 20 34.67 0.79 3.10
CA ALA A 20 33.23 0.93 3.25
C ALA A 20 32.97 1.27 4.72
N ALA A 21 32.63 2.53 5.01
CA ALA A 21 32.27 2.97 6.33
C ALA A 21 31.02 2.19 6.77
N LYS A 22 31.19 1.25 7.68
CA LYS A 22 30.06 0.59 8.36
C LYS A 22 29.41 1.63 9.26
N ILE A 23 28.29 2.17 8.81
CA ILE A 23 27.47 3.10 9.59
C ILE A 23 27.01 2.33 10.85
N PRO A 24 27.32 2.82 12.07
CA PRO A 24 26.88 2.15 13.29
C PRO A 24 25.36 2.29 13.41
N GLU A 25 24.66 1.15 13.49
CA GLU A 25 23.20 1.00 13.65
C GLU A 25 22.64 1.65 14.95
N LYS A 26 23.50 2.30 15.75
CA LYS A 26 23.26 2.64 17.16
C LYS A 26 22.30 3.82 17.37
N ASP A 27 21.99 4.60 16.34
CA ASP A 27 21.13 5.79 16.46
C ASP A 27 19.83 5.72 15.65
N ALA A 28 19.44 4.52 15.17
CA ALA A 28 18.11 4.32 14.60
C ALA A 28 17.07 4.34 15.72
N LYS A 29 16.59 5.53 16.11
CA LYS A 29 15.44 5.69 16.99
C LYS A 29 14.23 4.98 16.35
N LYS A 30 13.90 3.78 16.82
CA LYS A 30 12.68 3.07 16.44
C LYS A 30 11.49 3.97 16.82
N ILE A 31 10.92 4.68 15.85
CA ILE A 31 9.71 5.49 16.06
C ILE A 31 8.58 4.49 16.28
N HIS A 32 8.12 4.38 17.53
CA HIS A 32 6.99 3.52 17.85
C HIS A 32 5.71 4.26 17.48
N LEU A 33 5.18 3.98 16.30
CA LEU A 33 3.88 4.49 15.87
C LEU A 33 2.78 3.82 16.73
N PRO A 34 1.74 4.56 17.13
CA PRO A 34 0.60 3.97 17.82
C PRO A 34 -0.09 2.94 16.92
N ALA A 35 -0.56 1.84 17.52
CA ALA A 35 -1.31 0.83 16.78
C ALA A 35 -2.71 1.36 16.45
N ALA A 36 -3.11 1.27 15.18
CA ALA A 36 -4.44 1.67 14.75
C ALA A 36 -5.47 0.62 15.19
N LYS A 37 -6.39 1.01 16.08
CA LYS A 37 -7.53 0.18 16.49
C LYS A 37 -8.72 0.50 15.59
N CYS A 38 -8.99 -0.39 14.64
CA CYS A 38 -9.96 -0.14 13.59
C CYS A 38 -11.06 -1.20 13.55
N THR A 39 -12.25 -0.78 13.15
CA THR A 39 -13.38 -1.64 12.81
C THR A 39 -13.62 -1.62 11.32
N PHE A 40 -13.88 -2.78 10.74
CA PHE A 40 -14.25 -2.95 9.34
C PHE A 40 -15.74 -3.28 9.22
N SER A 41 -16.45 -2.60 8.32
CA SER A 41 -17.86 -2.87 8.02
C SER A 41 -18.13 -2.73 6.52
N VAL A 42 -19.16 -3.42 6.04
CA VAL A 42 -19.61 -3.33 4.64
C VAL A 42 -20.97 -2.67 4.63
N HIS A 43 -21.14 -1.65 3.80
CA HIS A 43 -22.37 -0.87 3.68
C HIS A 43 -22.94 -1.01 2.27
N LYS A 44 -24.26 -0.94 2.16
CA LYS A 44 -24.96 -0.92 0.87
C LYS A 44 -24.83 0.46 0.22
N GLU A 45 -24.53 0.49 -1.08
CA GLU A 45 -24.34 1.70 -1.87
C GLU A 45 -23.17 2.54 -1.34
N GLY A 46 -23.41 3.46 -0.41
CA GLY A 46 -22.43 4.47 0.01
C GLY A 46 -22.10 4.50 1.51
N PRO A 47 -21.36 5.53 1.96
CA PRO A 47 -20.87 5.65 3.34
C PRO A 47 -21.98 5.75 4.39
N GLN A 48 -23.16 6.26 4.02
CA GLN A 48 -24.32 6.37 4.92
C GLN A 48 -25.30 5.19 4.76
N GLY A 49 -24.95 4.19 3.94
CA GLY A 49 -25.77 3.03 3.70
C GLY A 49 -25.90 2.12 4.91
N GLU A 50 -26.91 1.25 4.87
CA GLU A 50 -27.09 0.21 5.89
C GLU A 50 -25.91 -0.77 5.90
N GLN A 51 -25.44 -1.12 7.09
CA GLN A 51 -24.40 -2.14 7.24
C GLN A 51 -24.99 -3.53 6.94
N ILE A 52 -24.30 -4.29 6.09
CA ILE A 52 -24.73 -5.59 5.59
C ILE A 52 -23.64 -6.64 5.76
N ILE A 53 -24.04 -7.91 5.77
CA ILE A 53 -23.15 -9.08 5.82
C ILE A 53 -23.16 -9.90 4.52
N GLY A 54 -24.04 -9.54 3.59
CA GLY A 54 -24.23 -10.25 2.33
C GLY A 54 -25.00 -9.37 1.34
N THR A 55 -24.77 -9.62 0.06
CA THR A 55 -25.39 -8.87 -1.04
C THR A 55 -25.54 -9.72 -2.29
N ASN A 56 -26.12 -9.15 -3.35
CA ASN A 56 -26.10 -9.70 -4.70
C ASN A 56 -25.08 -8.96 -5.59
N LEU A 57 -24.78 -9.51 -6.77
CA LEU A 57 -23.78 -8.96 -7.70
C LEU A 57 -24.22 -7.67 -8.41
N ASN A 58 -25.47 -7.23 -8.24
CA ASN A 58 -26.01 -6.03 -8.86
C ASN A 58 -26.14 -4.86 -7.86
N SER A 59 -25.50 -4.97 -6.71
CA SER A 59 -25.56 -3.97 -5.64
C SER A 59 -24.24 -3.24 -5.54
N GLU A 60 -24.27 -1.94 -5.31
CA GLU A 60 -23.06 -1.18 -5.01
C GLU A 60 -22.71 -1.38 -3.52
N LEU A 61 -21.42 -1.41 -3.21
CA LEU A 61 -20.91 -1.62 -1.85
C LEU A 61 -19.94 -0.53 -1.45
N TYR A 62 -19.91 -0.25 -0.15
CA TYR A 62 -18.93 0.61 0.48
C TYR A 62 -18.24 -0.12 1.63
N TYR A 63 -16.96 -0.41 1.49
CA TYR A 63 -16.14 -0.99 2.55
C TYR A 63 -15.64 0.14 3.45
N LYS A 64 -16.09 0.18 4.70
CA LYS A 64 -15.76 1.23 5.67
C LYS A 64 -14.73 0.73 6.68
N ILE A 65 -13.71 1.54 6.92
CA ILE A 65 -12.66 1.34 7.92
C ILE A 65 -12.69 2.55 8.84
N LYS A 66 -13.01 2.35 10.11
CA LYS A 66 -13.06 3.42 11.12
C LYS A 66 -12.14 3.08 12.28
N CYS A 67 -11.26 4.00 12.64
CA CYS A 67 -10.31 3.80 13.74
C CYS A 67 -10.58 4.75 14.91
N GLU A 68 -10.13 4.37 16.11
CA GLU A 68 -10.12 5.26 17.27
C GLU A 68 -9.22 6.50 16.99
N PRO A 69 -9.69 7.73 17.24
CA PRO A 69 -8.89 8.92 17.02
C PRO A 69 -7.61 8.94 17.87
N GLU A 70 -6.50 9.33 17.26
CA GLU A 70 -5.19 9.44 17.91
C GLU A 70 -4.58 10.82 17.63
N ARG A 71 -4.22 11.55 18.70
CA ARG A 71 -3.87 12.97 18.57
C ARG A 71 -2.56 13.13 17.80
N GLY A 72 -2.60 13.96 16.75
CA GLY A 72 -1.44 14.28 15.94
C GLY A 72 -1.14 13.24 14.86
N TYR A 73 -2.05 12.27 14.66
CA TYR A 73 -1.95 11.25 13.63
C TYR A 73 -3.19 11.24 12.74
N CYS A 74 -3.05 10.57 11.61
CA CYS A 74 -4.07 10.35 10.60
C CYS A 74 -4.08 8.87 10.23
N LEU A 75 -5.26 8.32 9.98
CA LEU A 75 -5.38 7.01 9.38
C LEU A 75 -4.82 7.03 7.95
N HIS A 76 -3.97 6.07 7.64
CA HIS A 76 -3.59 5.68 6.28
C HIS A 76 -4.02 4.23 6.03
N VAL A 77 -4.69 4.00 4.91
CA VAL A 77 -5.12 2.69 4.43
C VAL A 77 -4.45 2.40 3.10
N GLY A 78 -3.80 1.25 2.99
CA GLY A 78 -3.17 0.78 1.75
C GLY A 78 -2.98 -0.73 1.75
N ASN A 79 -2.39 -1.24 0.66
CA ASN A 79 -2.09 -2.66 0.48
C ASN A 79 -3.30 -3.56 0.74
N CYS A 80 -4.43 -3.24 0.10
CA CYS A 80 -5.64 -4.03 0.27
C CYS A 80 -5.67 -5.22 -0.68
N THR A 81 -6.17 -6.34 -0.18
CA THR A 81 -6.30 -7.60 -0.90
C THR A 81 -7.66 -8.23 -0.68
N VAL A 82 -8.10 -8.98 -1.69
CA VAL A 82 -9.29 -9.83 -1.61
C VAL A 82 -8.94 -11.29 -1.91
N SER A 83 -9.60 -12.23 -1.25
CA SER A 83 -9.46 -13.66 -1.55
C SER A 83 -10.78 -14.41 -1.33
N GLY A 84 -10.91 -15.57 -1.96
CA GLY A 84 -11.92 -16.54 -1.56
C GLY A 84 -11.57 -17.20 -0.22
N ASP A 85 -12.54 -17.89 0.36
CA ASP A 85 -12.41 -18.64 1.61
C ASP A 85 -12.01 -20.12 1.43
N GLY A 86 -11.82 -20.55 0.19
CA GLY A 86 -11.43 -21.92 -0.14
C GLY A 86 -9.94 -22.21 0.04
N PRO A 87 -9.55 -23.48 0.15
CA PRO A 87 -8.14 -23.88 0.22
C PRO A 87 -7.39 -23.46 -1.06
N GLY A 88 -6.18 -22.94 -0.90
CA GLY A 88 -5.32 -22.53 -2.02
C GLY A 88 -5.73 -21.22 -2.70
N GLN A 89 -6.70 -20.48 -2.16
CA GLN A 89 -7.03 -19.15 -2.66
C GLN A 89 -5.93 -18.15 -2.30
N GLN A 90 -5.31 -17.58 -3.32
CA GLN A 90 -4.29 -16.56 -3.15
C GLN A 90 -4.95 -15.18 -2.99
N ALA A 91 -4.39 -14.36 -2.10
CA ALA A 91 -4.77 -12.96 -1.96
C ALA A 91 -4.44 -12.18 -3.24
N TYR A 92 -5.46 -11.51 -3.79
CA TYR A 92 -5.35 -10.68 -4.97
C TYR A 92 -5.29 -9.20 -4.55
N PRO A 93 -4.23 -8.45 -4.91
CA PRO A 93 -4.08 -7.05 -4.51
C PRO A 93 -4.99 -6.13 -5.33
N ILE A 94 -5.81 -5.33 -4.64
CA ILE A 94 -6.78 -4.41 -5.26
C ILE A 94 -6.48 -2.94 -4.99
N ILE A 95 -5.74 -2.63 -3.92
CA ILE A 95 -5.27 -1.28 -3.59
C ILE A 95 -3.77 -1.36 -3.30
N ASP A 96 -2.99 -0.43 -3.84
CA ASP A 96 -1.55 -0.33 -3.57
C ASP A 96 -1.21 0.33 -2.22
N GLU A 97 0.08 0.50 -1.94
CA GLU A 97 0.57 1.03 -0.67
C GLU A 97 0.14 2.47 -0.38
N ASP A 98 -0.21 3.23 -1.42
CA ASP A 98 -0.59 4.63 -1.32
C ASP A 98 -2.11 4.83 -1.23
N GLY A 99 -2.90 3.75 -1.25
CA GLY A 99 -4.35 3.82 -1.26
C GLY A 99 -4.94 3.94 -2.67
N CYS A 100 -4.15 3.71 -3.73
CA CYS A 100 -4.63 3.79 -5.10
C CYS A 100 -5.13 2.43 -5.60
N THR A 101 -6.30 2.42 -6.22
CA THR A 101 -6.84 1.19 -6.84
C THR A 101 -5.94 0.67 -7.94
N LYS A 102 -5.82 -0.66 -7.96
CA LYS A 102 -5.21 -1.44 -9.02
C LYS A 102 -6.28 -2.01 -9.96
N GLU A 103 -7.55 -1.95 -9.55
CA GLU A 103 -8.70 -2.52 -10.23
C GLU A 103 -9.79 -1.46 -10.44
N PRO A 104 -9.57 -0.45 -11.30
CA PRO A 104 -10.47 0.70 -11.43
C PRO A 104 -11.89 0.36 -11.89
N SER A 105 -12.11 -0.80 -12.51
CA SER A 105 -13.45 -1.26 -12.90
C SER A 105 -14.22 -1.92 -11.76
N LEU A 106 -13.56 -2.27 -10.65
CA LEU A 106 -14.15 -3.01 -9.53
C LEU A 106 -14.04 -2.25 -8.22
N PHE A 107 -12.96 -1.53 -7.97
CA PHE A 107 -12.73 -0.81 -6.72
C PHE A 107 -12.27 0.61 -7.02
N GLU A 108 -12.87 1.57 -6.33
CA GLU A 108 -12.39 2.96 -6.32
C GLU A 108 -11.11 3.09 -5.48
N HIS A 109 -10.41 4.21 -5.61
CA HIS A 109 -9.34 4.57 -4.68
C HIS A 109 -9.85 4.66 -3.23
N VAL A 110 -8.97 4.56 -2.25
CA VAL A 110 -9.32 4.85 -0.85
C VAL A 110 -9.76 6.31 -0.73
N GLN A 111 -10.96 6.51 -0.18
CA GLN A 111 -11.54 7.82 0.10
C GLN A 111 -11.63 8.01 1.60
N TYR A 112 -11.38 9.23 2.08
CA TYR A 112 -11.42 9.55 3.49
C TYR A 112 -12.61 10.46 3.78
N GLU A 113 -13.52 10.00 4.63
CA GLU A 113 -14.63 10.82 5.14
C GLU A 113 -14.12 11.84 6.16
N ASP A 114 -13.14 11.42 6.96
CA ASP A 114 -12.44 12.24 7.95
C ASP A 114 -11.03 11.67 8.21
N ASP A 115 -10.34 12.16 9.24
CA ASP A 115 -8.96 11.78 9.56
C ASP A 115 -8.78 10.36 10.11
N PHE A 116 -9.88 9.70 10.50
CA PHE A 116 -9.90 8.37 11.10
C PHE A 116 -10.95 7.43 10.48
N THR A 117 -11.66 7.88 9.45
CA THR A 117 -12.65 7.10 8.70
C THR A 117 -12.31 7.11 7.22
N ALA A 118 -12.06 5.92 6.68
CA ALA A 118 -11.81 5.69 5.26
C ALA A 118 -12.82 4.71 4.69
N GLY A 119 -12.96 4.71 3.37
CA GLY A 119 -13.64 3.64 2.69
C GLY A 119 -13.33 3.52 1.21
N ILE A 120 -13.79 2.41 0.66
CA ILE A 120 -13.50 1.96 -0.70
C ILE A 120 -14.83 1.60 -1.34
N TYR A 121 -15.18 2.31 -2.42
CA TYR A 121 -16.38 2.01 -3.19
C TYR A 121 -16.13 0.80 -4.08
N ASN A 122 -17.13 -0.06 -4.20
CA ASN A 122 -17.11 -1.23 -5.07
C ASN A 122 -18.44 -1.27 -5.83
N PRO A 123 -18.48 -0.70 -7.06
CA PRO A 123 -19.71 -0.63 -7.83
C PRO A 123 -20.21 -2.02 -8.27
N LEU A 124 -19.32 -3.00 -8.35
CA LEU A 124 -19.62 -4.35 -8.82
C LEU A 124 -19.01 -5.40 -7.87
N PRO A 125 -19.81 -6.00 -6.97
CA PRO A 125 -19.34 -7.02 -6.03
C PRO A 125 -18.70 -8.18 -6.76
N ILE A 126 -17.63 -8.70 -6.17
CA ILE A 126 -16.88 -9.81 -6.75
C ILE A 126 -17.23 -11.14 -6.10
N ARG A 127 -16.98 -12.22 -6.83
CA ARG A 127 -17.01 -13.58 -6.30
C ARG A 127 -15.85 -14.38 -6.87
N PHE A 128 -15.21 -15.17 -6.01
CA PHE A 128 -14.19 -16.11 -6.44
C PHE A 128 -14.81 -17.41 -6.95
N ARG A 129 -14.35 -17.88 -8.11
CA ARG A 129 -14.77 -19.17 -8.69
C ARG A 129 -14.30 -20.32 -7.78
N GLY A 130 -15.19 -21.27 -7.50
CA GLY A 130 -14.88 -22.43 -6.66
C GLY A 130 -14.84 -22.16 -5.15
N SER A 131 -15.36 -21.02 -4.68
CA SER A 131 -15.51 -20.66 -3.27
C SER A 131 -16.99 -20.61 -2.84
N SER A 132 -17.24 -20.57 -1.53
CA SER A 132 -18.56 -20.54 -0.87
C SER A 132 -19.39 -19.26 -1.13
N SER A 133 -18.87 -18.33 -1.95
CA SER A 133 -19.38 -16.96 -2.17
C SER A 133 -18.95 -15.95 -1.11
N ALA A 134 -18.22 -16.38 -0.07
CA ALA A 134 -17.56 -15.46 0.85
C ALA A 134 -16.33 -14.82 0.20
N VAL A 135 -16.14 -13.53 0.46
CA VAL A 135 -14.94 -12.78 0.09
C VAL A 135 -14.27 -12.33 1.38
N GLN A 136 -13.01 -12.69 1.54
CA GLN A 136 -12.15 -12.14 2.59
C GLN A 136 -11.54 -10.86 2.06
N PHE A 137 -11.69 -9.78 2.83
CA PHE A 137 -11.17 -8.46 2.50
C PHE A 137 -10.18 -8.05 3.58
N PHE A 138 -8.99 -7.62 3.17
CA PHE A 138 -7.93 -7.22 4.08
C PHE A 138 -7.28 -5.93 3.58
N CYS A 139 -6.92 -5.03 4.49
CA CYS A 139 -6.10 -3.85 4.23
C CYS A 139 -5.10 -3.66 5.35
N VAL A 140 -3.99 -3.00 5.04
CA VAL A 140 -3.06 -2.49 6.05
C VAL A 140 -3.55 -1.11 6.51
N THR A 141 -3.74 -0.95 7.82
CA THR A 141 -4.08 0.33 8.45
C THR A 141 -2.92 0.81 9.31
N THR A 142 -2.46 2.03 9.07
CA THR A 142 -1.33 2.64 9.80
C THR A 142 -1.68 4.06 10.21
N PHE A 143 -1.06 4.54 11.28
CA PHE A 143 -1.13 5.95 11.63
C PHE A 143 0.06 6.70 11.05
N VAL A 144 -0.20 7.80 10.36
CA VAL A 144 0.82 8.71 9.83
C VAL A 144 0.75 10.05 10.56
N PRO A 145 1.86 10.71 10.87
CA PRO A 145 1.84 12.00 11.56
C PRO A 145 1.10 13.07 10.75
N SER A 146 0.21 13.81 11.41
CA SER A 146 -0.41 15.01 10.83
C SER A 146 0.62 16.15 10.76
N ILE A 147 0.56 16.95 9.69
CA ILE A 147 1.42 18.11 9.48
C ILE A 147 0.56 19.37 9.68
N HIS A 148 0.90 20.18 10.68
CA HIS A 148 0.10 21.35 11.08
C HIS A 148 -1.39 21.03 11.36
N GLY A 149 -1.66 19.83 11.90
CA GLY A 149 -3.01 19.36 12.16
C GLY A 149 -3.81 19.00 10.90
N LYS A 150 -3.14 18.81 9.76
CA LYS A 150 -3.73 18.35 8.51
C LYS A 150 -3.16 16.99 8.11
N CYS A 151 -4.02 16.18 7.51
CA CYS A 151 -3.66 14.87 6.98
C CYS A 151 -3.39 14.97 5.49
N GLU A 152 -2.11 15.01 5.13
CA GLU A 152 -1.68 14.91 3.73
C GLU A 152 -1.92 13.50 3.23
N ARG A 153 -2.54 13.38 2.05
CA ARG A 153 -2.89 12.11 1.43
C ARG A 153 -2.45 12.16 -0.02
N LYS A 154 -1.91 11.05 -0.53
CA LYS A 154 -1.55 10.96 -1.94
C LYS A 154 -2.82 11.06 -2.78
N LEU A 155 -2.77 11.91 -3.81
CA LEU A 155 -3.82 11.98 -4.81
C LEU A 155 -3.58 10.90 -5.85
N CYS A 156 -4.52 9.97 -5.96
CA CYS A 156 -4.51 8.98 -7.02
C CYS A 156 -5.12 9.57 -8.30
N THR A 157 -4.58 9.21 -9.45
CA THR A 157 -5.15 9.60 -10.75
C THR A 157 -5.53 8.35 -11.54
N TRP A 158 -6.65 8.43 -12.25
CA TRP A 158 -7.12 7.36 -13.14
C TRP A 158 -6.17 7.08 -14.32
N ASN A 159 -5.33 8.06 -14.66
CA ASN A 159 -4.42 8.00 -15.80
C ASN A 159 -3.20 7.09 -15.56
N GLU A 160 -2.91 6.71 -14.30
CA GLU A 160 -1.77 5.84 -14.01
C GLU A 160 -2.02 4.38 -14.42
N TYR A 161 -3.25 3.87 -14.32
CA TYR A 161 -3.59 2.50 -14.70
C TYR A 161 -3.38 2.24 -16.20
N SER A 162 -3.83 3.15 -17.06
CA SER A 162 -3.64 3.01 -18.51
C SER A 162 -2.16 3.00 -18.89
N SER A 163 -1.33 3.80 -18.22
CA SER A 163 0.10 3.87 -18.50
C SER A 163 0.89 2.62 -18.08
N ARG A 164 0.51 1.95 -16.98
CA ARG A 164 1.17 0.71 -16.54
C ARG A 164 0.71 -0.51 -17.35
N TYR A 165 -0.59 -0.64 -17.63
CA TYR A 165 -1.11 -1.71 -18.50
C TYR A 165 -0.45 -1.71 -19.88
N ASN A 166 -0.26 -0.52 -20.46
CA ASN A 166 0.41 -0.37 -21.75
C ASN A 166 1.93 -0.64 -21.73
N LYS A 167 2.54 -0.76 -20.54
CA LYS A 167 3.97 -1.03 -20.38
C LYS A 167 4.27 -2.50 -20.08
N GLU A 168 3.26 -3.25 -19.65
CA GLU A 168 3.35 -4.69 -19.34
C GLU A 168 2.81 -5.58 -20.47
N GLN A 169 2.34 -5.00 -21.57
CA GLN A 169 2.11 -5.67 -22.87
C GLN A 169 3.25 -5.40 -23.86
#